data_AF-A0A932WUX6-F1
#
_entry.id   AF-A0A932WUX6-F1
#
_cell.length_a   1.000
_cell.length_b   1.000
_cell.length_c   1.000
_cell.angle_alpha   90.00
_cell.angle_beta   90.00
_cell.angle_gamma   90.00
#
_symmetry.space_group_name_H-M   'P 1'
#
loop_
_entity.id
_entity.type
_entity.pdbx_description
1 polymer ?
#
loop_
_entity_poly.entity_id
_entity_poly.type
_entity_poly.pdbx_seq_one_letter_code
_entity_poly.pdbx_strand_id
1 'polypeptide(L)'
;KQLAPQWLTMDQAIKHCAEGIGIWDWASSDRGCDPDVVMACCGDVPTLETLAAVDLLRKHLPELKVRVVNVVNLMKLQPASEHPHGLSDRDFDALFTKDKPVIFAFHGYPWLIHRLTYRRTNHDNLHVRGYKEEGTTSTPFDMVVLNDLDRFHLVEDVIDRLPQLGASAAYFKQAIHEKLIEHKVYIERYGDDMPSISGWKWGAKAPSGKRGTSTEGDNV
;
A
#
# COMPACT_ATOMS: atom_id res chain seq x y z
N LYS A 1 -11.69 -18.55 -0.92
CA LYS A 1 -11.50 -17.12 -0.53
C LYS A 1 -10.62 -17.12 0.71
N GLN A 2 -9.49 -16.42 0.70
CA GLN A 2 -8.55 -16.39 1.82
C GLN A 2 -9.08 -15.53 2.99
N LEU A 3 -8.59 -15.80 4.21
CA LEU A 3 -8.88 -14.98 5.38
C LEU A 3 -8.15 -13.63 5.24
N ALA A 4 -8.89 -12.53 5.35
CA ALA A 4 -8.36 -11.18 5.21
C ALA A 4 -8.79 -10.29 6.39
N PRO A 5 -7.94 -9.33 6.83
CA PRO A 5 -8.32 -8.39 7.87
C PRO A 5 -9.54 -7.55 7.47
N GLN A 6 -10.32 -7.16 8.48
CA GLN A 6 -11.45 -6.24 8.32
C GLN A 6 -11.01 -4.85 8.78
N TRP A 7 -10.99 -3.89 7.85
CA TRP A 7 -10.45 -2.54 8.09
C TRP A 7 -11.49 -1.54 8.58
N LEU A 8 -12.74 -1.71 8.15
CA LEU A 8 -13.83 -0.78 8.38
C LEU A 8 -14.97 -1.48 9.11
N THR A 9 -15.64 -0.76 10.01
CA THR A 9 -16.96 -1.18 10.49
C THR A 9 -17.98 -1.11 9.35
N MET A 10 -19.14 -1.74 9.50
CA MET A 10 -20.20 -1.68 8.47
C MET A 10 -20.59 -0.24 8.12
N ASP A 11 -20.76 0.63 9.12
CA ASP A 11 -21.13 2.04 8.91
C ASP A 11 -20.04 2.81 8.15
N GLN A 12 -18.76 2.54 8.47
CA GLN A 12 -17.64 3.13 7.74
C GLN A 12 -17.57 2.62 6.31
N ALA A 13 -17.80 1.32 6.09
CA ALA A 13 -17.81 0.71 4.78
C ALA A 13 -18.94 1.25 3.90
N ILE A 14 -20.16 1.42 4.43
CA ILE A 14 -21.29 2.02 3.69
C ILE A 14 -20.92 3.42 3.21
N LYS A 15 -20.39 4.27 4.10
CA LYS A 15 -19.97 5.64 3.74
C LYS A 15 -18.85 5.63 2.70
N HIS A 16 -17.81 4.84 2.94
CA HIS A 16 -16.63 4.77 2.08
C HIS A 16 -16.97 4.23 0.67
N CYS A 17 -17.80 3.20 0.59
CA CYS A 17 -18.25 2.64 -0.69
C CYS A 17 -19.19 3.60 -1.44
N ALA A 18 -20.02 4.37 -0.75
CA ALA A 18 -20.87 5.38 -1.37
C ALA A 18 -20.02 6.50 -2.01
N GLU A 19 -18.97 6.96 -1.31
CA GLU A 19 -18.02 7.92 -1.87
C GLU A 19 -17.11 7.30 -2.95
N GLY A 20 -16.78 6.01 -2.80
CA GLY A 20 -15.97 5.21 -3.72
C GLY A 20 -14.46 5.43 -3.60
N ILE A 21 -14.02 6.46 -2.88
CA ILE A 21 -12.63 6.82 -2.61
C ILE A 21 -12.59 7.72 -1.37
N GLY A 22 -11.55 7.63 -0.56
CA GLY A 22 -11.43 8.51 0.61
C GLY A 22 -10.12 8.37 1.37
N ILE A 23 -9.83 9.38 2.20
CA ILE A 23 -8.71 9.36 3.14
C ILE A 23 -9.09 8.49 4.34
N TRP A 24 -8.17 7.62 4.75
CA TRP A 24 -8.28 6.87 5.99
C TRP A 24 -7.54 7.62 7.10
N ASP A 25 -8.28 8.46 7.83
CA ASP A 25 -7.74 9.33 8.88
C ASP A 25 -6.93 8.58 9.94
N TRP A 26 -7.38 7.38 10.34
CA TRP A 26 -6.70 6.56 11.36
C TRP A 26 -5.36 5.97 10.86
N ALA A 27 -5.20 5.86 9.54
CA ALA A 27 -3.98 5.39 8.88
C ALA A 27 -3.07 6.54 8.42
N SER A 28 -3.55 7.78 8.46
CA SER A 28 -2.81 8.97 8.03
C SER A 28 -2.10 9.68 9.20
N SER A 29 -1.11 10.52 8.92
CA SER A 29 -0.35 11.34 9.90
C SER A 29 -0.17 12.80 9.48
N ASP A 30 -0.85 13.24 8.41
CA ASP A 30 -0.74 14.57 7.81
C ASP A 30 -1.84 15.55 8.25
N ARG A 31 -2.70 15.20 9.21
CA ARG A 31 -3.83 16.06 9.62
C ARG A 31 -3.34 17.46 10.04
N GLY A 32 -3.79 18.48 9.32
CA GLY A 32 -3.46 19.90 9.57
C GLY A 32 -2.28 20.44 8.77
N CYS A 33 -1.65 19.62 7.91
CA CYS A 33 -0.60 20.01 6.99
C CYS A 33 -0.72 19.24 5.66
N ASP A 34 0.11 19.57 4.68
CA ASP A 34 0.25 18.72 3.51
C ASP A 34 1.08 17.46 3.85
N PRO A 35 0.80 16.30 3.23
CA PRO A 35 1.63 15.12 3.41
C PRO A 35 2.98 15.30 2.70
N ASP A 36 3.99 14.57 3.15
CA ASP A 36 5.23 14.36 2.40
C ASP A 36 5.01 13.33 1.28
N VAL A 37 4.13 12.35 1.50
CA VAL A 37 3.80 11.27 0.56
C VAL A 37 2.36 10.80 0.73
N VAL A 38 1.73 10.42 -0.38
CA VAL A 38 0.42 9.75 -0.39
C VAL A 38 0.63 8.25 -0.65
N MET A 39 0.13 7.42 0.26
CA MET A 39 0.04 5.98 0.13
C MET A 39 -1.38 5.60 -0.30
N ALA A 40 -1.56 5.29 -1.57
CA ALA A 40 -2.85 4.96 -2.16
C ALA A 40 -2.98 3.45 -2.38
N CYS A 41 -4.18 2.89 -2.20
CA CYS A 41 -4.41 1.46 -2.41
C CYS A 41 -5.78 1.14 -3.02
N CYS A 42 -5.83 0.10 -3.86
CA CYS A 42 -7.06 -0.43 -4.44
C CYS A 42 -7.01 -1.95 -4.62
N GLY A 43 -7.73 -2.66 -3.77
CA GLY A 43 -7.72 -4.12 -3.64
C GLY A 43 -7.43 -4.54 -2.20
N ASP A 44 -7.86 -5.73 -1.80
CA ASP A 44 -7.70 -6.27 -0.46
C ASP A 44 -6.22 -6.49 -0.08
N VAL A 45 -5.47 -7.24 -0.89
CA VAL A 45 -4.03 -7.46 -0.69
C VAL A 45 -3.21 -6.16 -0.81
N PRO A 46 -3.40 -5.32 -1.85
CA PRO A 46 -2.76 -4.00 -1.90
C PRO A 46 -3.04 -3.13 -0.67
N THR A 47 -4.26 -3.19 -0.10
CA THR A 47 -4.59 -2.44 1.12
C THR A 47 -3.83 -2.97 2.34
N LEU A 48 -3.75 -4.29 2.50
CA LEU A 48 -2.95 -4.92 3.56
C LEU A 48 -1.48 -4.46 3.49
N GLU A 49 -0.85 -4.59 2.34
CA GLU A 49 0.57 -4.26 2.16
C GLU A 49 0.84 -2.76 2.29
N THR A 50 -0.08 -1.91 1.82
CA THR A 50 0.00 -0.46 2.01
C THR A 50 -0.05 -0.09 3.48
N LEU A 51 -0.97 -0.67 4.25
CA LEU A 51 -1.04 -0.42 5.69
C LEU A 51 0.20 -0.97 6.41
N ALA A 52 0.69 -2.14 6.05
CA ALA A 52 1.91 -2.66 6.65
C ALA A 52 3.14 -1.77 6.34
N ALA A 53 3.23 -1.22 5.12
CA ALA A 53 4.24 -0.23 4.76
C ALA A 53 4.12 1.06 5.60
N VAL A 54 2.90 1.59 5.75
CA VAL A 54 2.62 2.77 6.59
C VAL A 54 3.02 2.53 8.05
N ASP A 55 2.76 1.34 8.59
CA ASP A 55 3.18 0.95 9.95
C ASP A 55 4.73 0.92 10.08
N LEU A 56 5.43 0.40 9.08
CA LEU A 56 6.90 0.43 9.03
C LEU A 56 7.46 1.87 8.94
N LEU A 57 6.89 2.71 8.08
CA LEU A 57 7.27 4.13 7.94
C LEU A 57 7.06 4.87 9.26
N ARG A 58 5.92 4.71 9.92
CA ARG A 58 5.64 5.36 11.22
C ARG A 58 6.64 4.96 12.30
N LYS A 59 7.11 3.71 12.29
CA LYS A 59 8.08 3.18 13.26
C LYS A 59 9.49 3.73 13.05
N HIS A 60 9.93 3.85 11.80
CA HIS A 60 11.32 4.18 11.49
C HIS A 60 11.54 5.63 11.06
N LEU A 61 10.49 6.29 10.56
CA LEU A 61 10.48 7.67 10.09
C LEU A 61 9.27 8.42 10.71
N PRO A 62 9.22 8.59 12.04
CA PRO A 62 8.04 9.10 12.75
C PRO A 62 7.65 10.54 12.37
N GLU A 63 8.59 11.34 11.87
CA GLU A 63 8.33 12.71 11.43
C GLU A 63 7.65 12.79 10.06
N LEU A 64 7.71 11.72 9.26
CA LEU A 64 7.14 11.66 7.92
C LEU A 64 5.61 11.78 7.96
N LYS A 65 5.07 12.75 7.22
CA LYS A 65 3.63 12.97 7.08
C LYS A 65 3.10 12.12 5.93
N VAL A 66 2.34 11.08 6.27
CA VAL A 66 1.80 10.12 5.33
C VAL A 66 0.30 10.29 5.25
N ARG A 67 -0.24 10.46 4.05
CA ARG A 67 -1.70 10.37 3.79
C ARG A 67 -2.03 9.01 3.22
N VAL A 68 -3.03 8.33 3.77
CA VAL A 68 -3.51 7.06 3.23
C VAL A 68 -4.84 7.27 2.51
N VAL A 69 -4.87 6.91 1.22
CA VAL A 69 -6.08 6.99 0.39
C VAL A 69 -6.49 5.59 -0.06
N ASN A 70 -7.72 5.17 0.25
CA ASN A 70 -8.26 3.91 -0.23
C ASN A 70 -9.26 4.16 -1.36
N VAL A 71 -9.17 3.36 -2.43
CA VAL A 71 -10.03 3.46 -3.62
C VAL A 71 -10.80 2.16 -3.80
N VAL A 72 -12.13 2.27 -3.91
CA VAL A 72 -13.05 1.15 -4.20
C VAL A 72 -13.63 1.27 -5.62
N ASN A 73 -13.95 2.50 -6.04
CA ASN A 73 -14.46 2.80 -7.37
C ASN A 73 -13.37 3.47 -8.22
N LEU A 74 -12.65 2.69 -9.03
CA LEU A 74 -11.58 3.19 -9.91
C LEU A 74 -12.02 4.33 -10.84
N MET A 75 -13.30 4.38 -11.21
CA MET A 75 -13.79 5.42 -12.12
C MET A 75 -13.75 6.81 -11.50
N LYS A 76 -13.65 6.93 -10.16
CA LYS A 76 -13.41 8.20 -9.45
C LYS A 76 -12.09 8.85 -9.82
N LEU A 77 -11.09 8.07 -10.26
CA LEU A 77 -9.79 8.59 -10.68
C LEU A 77 -9.86 9.41 -11.98
N GLN A 78 -10.82 9.13 -12.86
CA GLN A 78 -11.00 9.84 -14.12
C GLN A 78 -11.59 11.24 -13.90
N PRO A 79 -11.28 12.23 -14.78
CA PRO A 79 -11.97 13.51 -14.78
C PRO A 79 -13.49 13.34 -14.93
N ALA A 80 -14.27 14.18 -14.26
CA ALA A 80 -15.73 14.17 -14.37
C ALA A 80 -16.25 14.36 -15.81
N SER A 81 -15.45 14.98 -16.69
CA SER A 81 -15.76 15.12 -18.12
C SER A 81 -15.63 13.82 -18.92
N GLU A 82 -14.86 12.84 -18.42
CA GLU A 82 -14.63 11.54 -19.08
C GLU A 82 -15.54 10.44 -18.53
N HIS A 83 -15.95 10.54 -17.27
CA HIS A 83 -16.82 9.54 -16.65
C HIS A 83 -17.77 10.17 -15.61
N PRO A 84 -19.07 9.78 -15.53
CA PRO A 84 -20.04 10.34 -14.59
C PRO A 84 -19.65 10.22 -13.10
N HIS A 85 -18.87 9.19 -12.76
CA HIS A 85 -18.37 8.97 -11.40
C HIS A 85 -17.03 9.68 -11.13
N GLY A 86 -16.43 10.31 -12.14
CA GLY A 86 -15.12 10.94 -12.07
C GLY A 86 -15.09 12.10 -11.09
N LEU A 87 -14.00 12.25 -10.35
CA LEU A 87 -13.81 13.40 -9.47
C LEU A 87 -13.54 14.67 -10.30
N SER A 88 -13.96 15.81 -9.76
CA SER A 88 -13.44 17.10 -10.21
C SER A 88 -11.92 17.16 -10.01
N ASP A 89 -11.20 17.96 -10.80
CA ASP A 89 -9.74 18.10 -10.63
C ASP A 89 -9.39 18.62 -9.24
N ARG A 90 -10.19 19.55 -8.70
CA ARG A 90 -10.01 20.06 -7.34
C ARG A 90 -10.11 18.97 -6.28
N ASP A 91 -11.10 18.08 -6.39
CA ASP A 91 -11.30 17.04 -5.37
C ASP A 91 -10.26 15.92 -5.53
N PHE A 92 -9.79 15.66 -6.76
CA PHE A 92 -8.64 14.77 -6.99
C PHE A 92 -7.37 15.34 -6.35
N ASP A 93 -7.04 16.61 -6.61
CA ASP A 93 -5.88 17.29 -6.05
C ASP A 93 -5.96 17.38 -4.52
N ALA A 94 -7.16 17.52 -3.95
CA ALA A 94 -7.34 17.50 -2.50
C ALA A 94 -6.97 16.14 -1.87
N LEU A 95 -7.15 15.04 -2.60
CA LEU A 95 -6.79 13.69 -2.14
C LEU A 95 -5.32 13.37 -2.41
N PHE A 96 -4.87 13.58 -3.64
CA PHE A 96 -3.57 13.12 -4.16
C PHE A 96 -2.49 14.19 -4.21
N THR A 97 -2.80 15.40 -3.74
CA THR A 97 -1.94 16.59 -3.80
C THR A 97 -1.67 17.03 -5.24
N LYS A 98 -0.94 18.13 -5.40
CA LYS A 98 -0.55 18.68 -6.72
C LYS A 98 0.89 18.35 -7.10
N ASP A 99 1.72 18.00 -6.12
CA ASP A 99 3.17 17.99 -6.24
C ASP A 99 3.87 16.90 -5.41
N LYS A 100 3.16 16.20 -4.50
CA LYS A 100 3.78 15.19 -3.64
C LYS A 100 3.80 13.82 -4.31
N PRO A 101 4.83 12.99 -4.05
CA PRO A 101 4.85 11.60 -4.51
C PRO A 101 3.59 10.83 -4.06
N VAL A 102 3.03 10.05 -4.97
CA VAL A 102 1.92 9.13 -4.71
C VAL A 102 2.38 7.71 -5.02
N ILE A 103 2.49 6.88 -3.99
CA ILE A 103 2.75 5.44 -4.15
C ILE A 103 1.40 4.74 -4.17
N PHE A 104 1.03 4.16 -5.31
CA PHE A 104 -0.29 3.56 -5.53
C PHE A 104 -0.16 2.04 -5.66
N ALA A 105 -0.62 1.29 -4.67
CA ALA A 105 -0.70 -0.17 -4.69
C ALA A 105 -2.03 -0.63 -5.33
N PHE A 106 -1.96 -1.41 -6.39
CA PHE A 106 -3.11 -1.82 -7.18
C PHE A 106 -3.15 -3.34 -7.42
N HIS A 107 -4.33 -3.96 -7.33
CA HIS A 107 -4.46 -5.40 -7.53
C HIS A 107 -4.26 -5.85 -8.99
N GLY A 108 -4.47 -4.95 -9.95
CA GLY A 108 -4.33 -5.22 -11.38
C GLY A 108 -3.07 -4.62 -11.99
N TYR A 109 -3.07 -4.48 -13.32
CA TYR A 109 -1.94 -3.90 -14.04
C TYR A 109 -1.78 -2.39 -13.78
N PRO A 110 -0.58 -1.92 -13.39
CA PRO A 110 -0.29 -0.50 -13.13
C PRO A 110 -0.71 0.46 -14.25
N TRP A 111 -0.57 0.01 -15.50
CA TRP A 111 -0.91 0.79 -16.70
C TRP A 111 -2.34 1.32 -16.72
N LEU A 112 -3.29 0.60 -16.12
CA LEU A 112 -4.68 1.06 -16.04
C LEU A 112 -4.77 2.34 -15.21
N ILE A 113 -4.11 2.40 -14.05
CA ILE A 113 -4.16 3.57 -13.18
C ILE A 113 -3.54 4.78 -13.87
N HIS A 114 -2.41 4.62 -14.55
CA HIS A 114 -1.80 5.68 -15.36
C HIS A 114 -2.76 6.15 -16.46
N ARG A 115 -3.43 5.24 -17.17
CA ARG A 115 -4.42 5.59 -18.19
C ARG A 115 -5.62 6.34 -17.63
N LEU A 116 -6.08 6.02 -16.41
CA LEU A 116 -7.22 6.71 -15.78
C LEU A 116 -6.84 8.11 -15.27
N THR A 117 -5.55 8.37 -15.04
CA THR A 117 -5.05 9.57 -14.36
C THR A 117 -4.16 10.47 -15.21
N TYR A 118 -3.87 10.12 -16.47
CA TYR A 118 -2.93 10.85 -17.33
C TYR A 118 -3.22 12.34 -17.56
N ARG A 119 -4.42 12.83 -17.26
CA ARG A 119 -4.78 14.27 -17.34
C ARG A 119 -4.79 14.98 -15.99
N ARG A 120 -4.50 14.29 -14.89
CA ARG A 120 -4.54 14.85 -13.53
C ARG A 120 -3.27 15.62 -13.22
N THR A 121 -3.37 16.73 -12.51
CA THR A 121 -2.26 17.65 -12.21
C THR A 121 -0.98 16.96 -11.75
N ASN A 122 -1.09 16.00 -10.85
CA ASN A 122 0.04 15.33 -10.19
C ASN A 122 0.40 13.96 -10.82
N HIS A 123 0.00 13.68 -12.07
CA HIS A 123 0.16 12.35 -12.66
C HIS A 123 1.64 11.93 -12.82
N ASP A 124 2.55 12.88 -12.95
CA ASP A 124 4.00 12.62 -13.05
C ASP A 124 4.59 12.04 -11.76
N ASN A 125 4.00 12.36 -10.61
CA ASN A 125 4.37 11.84 -9.29
C ASN A 125 3.55 10.61 -8.89
N LEU A 126 2.73 10.05 -9.80
CA LEU A 126 1.95 8.85 -9.54
C LEU A 126 2.79 7.62 -9.89
N HIS A 127 3.19 6.86 -8.88
CA HIS A 127 4.01 5.65 -9.01
C HIS A 127 3.20 4.43 -8.61
N VAL A 128 2.83 3.63 -9.61
CA VAL A 128 1.87 2.55 -9.41
C VAL A 128 2.60 1.20 -9.35
N ARG A 129 2.36 0.46 -8.26
CA ARG A 129 2.75 -0.94 -8.10
C ARG A 129 1.53 -1.82 -8.24
N GLY A 130 1.70 -2.97 -8.85
CA GLY A 130 0.62 -3.90 -9.11
C GLY A 130 1.12 -5.12 -9.85
N TYR A 131 0.21 -5.88 -10.45
CA TYR A 131 0.55 -7.13 -11.10
C TYR A 131 1.47 -6.92 -12.32
N LYS A 132 2.53 -7.71 -12.40
CA LYS A 132 3.61 -7.67 -13.41
C LYS A 132 3.74 -8.95 -14.23
N GLU A 133 2.77 -9.87 -14.15
CA GLU A 133 2.89 -11.23 -14.73
C GLU A 133 3.94 -12.13 -14.05
N GLU A 134 4.35 -11.77 -12.84
CA GLU A 134 5.28 -12.59 -12.06
C GLU A 134 4.49 -13.44 -11.07
N GLY A 135 4.70 -14.75 -11.13
CA GLY A 135 3.96 -15.69 -10.30
C GLY A 135 4.40 -17.14 -10.52
N THR A 136 4.41 -17.90 -9.44
CA THR A 136 4.68 -19.35 -9.45
C THR A 136 3.96 -20.01 -8.29
N THR A 137 4.06 -21.33 -8.15
CA THR A 137 3.62 -22.00 -6.92
C THR A 137 4.54 -21.59 -5.78
N SER A 138 4.09 -20.63 -4.97
CA SER A 138 4.81 -20.10 -3.80
C SER A 138 3.82 -19.65 -2.71
N THR A 139 4.33 -19.02 -1.66
CA THR A 139 3.53 -18.54 -0.53
C THR A 139 2.76 -17.25 -0.88
N PRO A 140 1.68 -16.91 -0.15
CA PRO A 140 0.88 -15.71 -0.43
C PRO A 140 1.69 -14.41 -0.40
N PHE A 141 2.60 -14.23 0.55
CA PHE A 141 3.44 -13.03 0.58
C PHE A 141 4.52 -13.05 -0.50
N ASP A 142 5.08 -14.22 -0.85
CA ASP A 142 6.05 -14.28 -1.93
C ASP A 142 5.45 -13.85 -3.28
N MET A 143 4.17 -14.17 -3.52
CA MET A 143 3.45 -13.69 -4.71
C MET A 143 3.38 -12.16 -4.81
N VAL A 144 3.30 -11.43 -3.69
CA VAL A 144 3.36 -9.96 -3.72
C VAL A 144 4.78 -9.43 -3.84
N VAL A 145 5.77 -10.13 -3.28
CA VAL A 145 7.20 -9.80 -3.41
C VAL A 145 7.65 -9.92 -4.86
N LEU A 146 7.26 -10.98 -5.57
CA LEU A 146 7.56 -11.18 -6.99
C LEU A 146 7.06 -10.06 -7.89
N ASN A 147 6.03 -9.31 -7.45
CA ASN A 147 5.43 -8.21 -8.20
C ASN A 147 5.88 -6.82 -7.70
N ASP A 148 6.83 -6.75 -6.77
CA ASP A 148 7.27 -5.53 -6.05
C ASP A 148 6.10 -4.76 -5.41
N LEU A 149 5.05 -5.48 -4.98
CA LEU A 149 3.83 -4.90 -4.40
C LEU A 149 3.82 -5.01 -2.86
N ASP A 150 4.74 -5.77 -2.29
CA ASP A 150 4.81 -5.99 -0.86
C ASP A 150 5.26 -4.74 -0.09
N ARG A 151 4.97 -4.74 1.21
CA ARG A 151 5.27 -3.64 2.13
C ARG A 151 6.72 -3.16 2.11
N PHE A 152 7.70 -4.01 1.81
CA PHE A 152 9.11 -3.64 1.81
C PHE A 152 9.46 -2.81 0.58
N HIS A 153 9.05 -3.25 -0.61
CA HIS A 153 9.22 -2.47 -1.84
C HIS A 153 8.40 -1.18 -1.81
N LEU A 154 7.20 -1.18 -1.23
CA LEU A 154 6.42 0.05 -1.04
C LEU A 154 7.14 1.07 -0.14
N VAL A 155 7.81 0.62 0.92
CA VAL A 155 8.64 1.49 1.78
C VAL A 155 9.85 2.03 1.03
N GLU A 156 10.55 1.18 0.27
CA GLU A 156 11.69 1.60 -0.54
C GLU A 156 11.30 2.68 -1.55
N ASP A 157 10.14 2.53 -2.20
CA ASP A 157 9.60 3.52 -3.14
C ASP A 157 9.39 4.90 -2.52
N VAL A 158 8.92 4.94 -1.27
CA VAL A 158 8.78 6.18 -0.49
C VAL A 158 10.14 6.80 -0.22
N ILE A 159 11.10 5.99 0.27
CA ILE A 159 12.44 6.47 0.62
C ILE A 159 13.13 7.10 -0.60
N ASP A 160 13.06 6.43 -1.75
CA ASP A 160 13.74 6.87 -2.97
C ASP A 160 13.17 8.15 -3.59
N ARG A 161 11.94 8.52 -3.23
CA ARG A 161 11.25 9.72 -3.74
C ARG A 161 11.25 10.90 -2.80
N LEU A 162 11.81 10.72 -1.61
CA LEU A 162 11.91 11.76 -0.60
C LEU A 162 13.38 12.02 -0.29
N PRO A 163 14.11 12.74 -1.17
CA PRO A 163 15.54 12.98 -1.00
C PRO A 163 15.89 13.70 0.31
N GLN A 164 14.93 14.43 0.90
CA GLN A 164 15.08 15.07 2.20
C GLN A 164 15.28 14.08 3.36
N LEU A 165 14.92 12.80 3.20
CA LEU A 165 15.19 11.77 4.21
C LEU A 165 16.70 11.48 4.31
N GLY A 166 17.46 11.69 3.23
CA GLY A 166 18.92 11.61 3.19
C GLY A 166 19.50 10.38 3.92
N ALA A 167 20.57 10.60 4.68
CA ALA A 167 21.26 9.55 5.44
C ALA A 167 20.38 8.90 6.52
N SER A 168 19.33 9.57 7.01
CA SER A 168 18.47 9.02 8.06
C SER A 168 17.70 7.78 7.59
N ALA A 169 17.40 7.69 6.28
CA ALA A 169 16.74 6.54 5.69
C ALA A 169 17.71 5.46 5.18
N ALA A 170 19.03 5.70 5.14
CA ALA A 170 20.00 4.76 4.60
C ALA A 170 20.03 3.43 5.38
N TYR A 171 20.12 3.49 6.71
CA TYR A 171 20.07 2.30 7.56
C TYR A 171 18.72 1.60 7.48
N PHE A 172 17.63 2.36 7.36
CA PHE A 172 16.31 1.77 7.24
C PHE A 172 16.16 1.04 5.90
N LYS A 173 16.58 1.65 4.79
CA LYS A 173 16.61 1.02 3.46
C LYS A 173 17.45 -0.26 3.46
N GLN A 174 18.62 -0.25 4.12
CA GLN A 174 19.42 -1.46 4.29
C GLN A 174 18.64 -2.56 5.06
N ALA A 175 18.00 -2.21 6.17
CA ALA A 175 17.21 -3.18 6.94
C ALA A 175 16.03 -3.76 6.14
N ILE A 176 15.42 -2.97 5.24
CA ILE A 176 14.38 -3.43 4.32
C ILE A 176 14.93 -4.47 3.33
N HIS A 177 16.10 -4.23 2.74
CA HIS A 177 16.76 -5.20 1.86
C HIS A 177 17.15 -6.48 2.60
N GLU A 178 17.64 -6.38 3.82
CA GLU A 178 17.94 -7.53 4.67
C GLU A 178 16.67 -8.37 4.94
N LYS A 179 15.50 -7.73 5.08
CA LYS A 179 14.21 -8.43 5.24
C LYS A 179 13.77 -9.20 4.00
N LEU A 180 14.02 -8.66 2.80
CA LEU A 180 13.74 -9.37 1.55
C LEU A 180 14.66 -10.59 1.36
N ILE A 181 15.92 -10.48 1.78
CA ILE A 181 16.86 -11.62 1.79
C ILE A 181 16.40 -12.67 2.81
N GLU A 182 16.03 -12.25 4.01
CA GLU A 182 15.51 -13.14 5.06
C GLU A 182 14.24 -13.87 4.59
N HIS A 183 13.31 -13.17 3.94
CA HIS A 183 12.11 -13.73 3.33
C HIS A 183 12.46 -14.89 2.38
N LYS A 184 13.34 -14.64 1.41
CA LYS A 184 13.74 -15.65 0.42
C LYS A 184 14.33 -16.90 1.09
N VAL A 185 15.22 -16.72 2.05
CA VAL A 185 15.83 -17.84 2.80
C VAL A 185 14.77 -18.59 3.61
N TYR A 186 13.79 -17.87 4.18
CA TYR A 186 12.74 -18.46 5.00
C TYR A 186 11.79 -19.33 4.17
N ILE A 187 11.31 -18.84 3.02
CA ILE A 187 10.42 -19.62 2.15
C ILE A 187 11.12 -20.86 1.60
N GLU A 188 12.39 -20.77 1.21
CA GLU A 188 13.16 -21.93 0.71
C GLU A 188 13.34 -23.00 1.80
N ARG A 189 13.49 -22.57 3.06
CA ARG A 189 13.74 -23.46 4.19
C ARG A 189 12.47 -24.07 4.77
N TYR A 190 11.38 -23.32 4.84
CA TYR A 190 10.18 -23.69 5.59
C TYR A 190 8.93 -23.86 4.73
N GLY A 191 8.93 -23.38 3.48
CA GLY A 191 7.78 -23.45 2.58
C GLY A 191 6.57 -22.65 3.06
N ASP A 192 6.79 -21.61 3.88
CA ASP A 192 5.74 -20.82 4.52
C ASP A 192 6.21 -19.37 4.68
N ASP A 193 5.29 -18.42 4.84
CA ASP A 193 5.63 -17.02 5.06
C ASP A 193 6.27 -16.78 6.43
N MET A 194 7.15 -15.78 6.51
CA MET A 194 7.77 -15.39 7.79
C MET A 194 6.69 -15.08 8.85
N PRO A 195 6.88 -15.46 10.12
CA PRO A 195 5.90 -15.19 11.18
C PRO A 195 5.62 -13.70 11.40
N SER A 196 6.58 -12.83 11.08
CA SER A 196 6.39 -11.38 11.12
C SER A 196 5.45 -10.86 10.04
N ILE A 197 5.23 -11.63 8.97
CA ILE A 197 4.31 -11.30 7.88
C ILE A 197 2.92 -11.88 8.20
N SER A 198 2.81 -13.20 8.36
CA SER A 198 1.55 -13.89 8.63
C SER A 198 0.94 -13.51 10.00
N GLY A 199 1.78 -13.19 10.98
CA GLY A 199 1.37 -12.74 12.31
C GLY A 199 1.16 -11.23 12.44
N TRP A 200 1.35 -10.45 11.37
CA TRP A 200 1.21 -8.99 11.43
C TRP A 200 -0.25 -8.58 11.68
N LYS A 201 -0.42 -7.56 12.53
CA LYS A 201 -1.71 -6.93 12.82
C LYS A 201 -1.52 -5.42 12.95
N TRP A 202 -2.42 -4.66 12.35
CA TRP A 202 -2.41 -3.20 12.45
C TRP A 202 -2.45 -2.73 13.91
N GLY A 203 -1.55 -1.83 14.29
CA GLY A 203 -1.47 -1.25 15.63
C GLY A 203 -0.96 -2.19 16.74
N ALA A 204 -0.60 -3.43 16.43
CA ALA A 204 -0.01 -4.35 17.40
C ALA A 204 1.49 -4.06 17.60
N LYS A 205 1.97 -4.15 18.85
CA LYS A 205 3.41 -4.31 19.11
C LYS A 205 3.86 -5.68 18.57
N ALA A 206 5.13 -5.78 18.15
CA ALA A 206 5.67 -6.93 17.41
C ALA A 206 5.17 -8.29 17.94
N PRO A 207 4.80 -9.23 17.05
CA PRO A 207 4.09 -10.43 17.45
C PRO A 207 4.93 -11.28 18.41
N SER A 208 4.44 -11.47 19.63
CA SER A 208 4.88 -12.54 20.53
C SER A 208 4.09 -13.80 20.20
N GLY A 209 4.67 -14.64 19.34
CA GLY A 209 4.42 -16.09 19.21
C GLY A 209 2.97 -16.57 19.18
N LYS A 210 2.47 -16.92 17.99
CA LYS A 210 1.67 -18.13 17.72
C LYS A 210 1.85 -18.52 16.25
N ARG A 211 2.23 -19.77 15.98
CA ARG A 211 2.35 -20.32 14.61
C ARG A 211 0.95 -20.65 14.09
N GLY A 212 0.49 -19.93 13.09
CA GLY A 212 -0.48 -20.42 12.10
C GLY A 212 0.24 -20.42 10.75
N THR A 213 -0.02 -21.41 9.90
CA THR A 213 0.63 -21.47 8.58
C THR A 213 -0.07 -20.52 7.61
N SER A 214 0.69 -19.86 6.71
CA SER A 214 0.10 -18.94 5.73
C SER A 214 -0.71 -19.66 4.64
N THR A 215 -0.48 -20.96 4.46
CA THR A 215 -1.09 -21.80 3.41
C THR A 215 -2.39 -22.49 3.85
N GLU A 216 -2.82 -22.32 5.11
CA GLU A 216 -4.06 -22.90 5.64
C GLU A 216 -5.34 -22.46 4.89
N GLY A 217 -5.29 -21.35 4.14
CA GLY A 217 -6.43 -20.81 3.39
C GLY A 217 -6.67 -21.40 2.00
N ASP A 218 -5.73 -22.21 1.49
CA ASP A 218 -5.78 -22.71 0.10
C ASP A 218 -6.35 -24.14 -0.03
N ASN A 219 -6.73 -24.78 1.10
CA ASN A 219 -7.25 -26.14 1.16
C ASN A 219 -8.71 -26.26 1.69
N VAL A 220 -9.54 -25.20 1.54
CA VAL A 220 -10.96 -25.21 1.92
C VAL A 220 -11.87 -24.75 0.80
#